data_AF-A0A2V9J5W7-F1
#
_entry.id   AF-A0A2V9J5W7-F1
#
_cell.length_a   1.000
_cell.length_b   1.000
_cell.length_c   1.000
_cell.angle_alpha   90.00
_cell.angle_beta   90.00
_cell.angle_gamma   90.00
#
_symmetry.space_group_name_H-M   'P 1'
#
loop_
_entity.id
_entity.type
_entity.pdbx_description
1 polymer ?
#
loop_
_entity_poly.entity_id
_entity_poly.type
_entity_poly.pdbx_seq_one_letter_code
_entity_poly.pdbx_strand_id
1 'polypeptide(L)' 'MLESLKLGNFRAQAGHLGLDQELAADAAVDIFFLADLRPILQRFGNRGYRAVQLEAGVIGGKL' A
#
# COMPACT_ATOMS: atom_id res chain seq x y z
N MET A 1 -8.78 -11.18 -8.99
CA MET A 1 -10.10 -10.53 -9.21
C MET A 1 -10.25 -9.45 -8.15
N LEU A 2 -10.76 -8.27 -8.49
CA LEU A 2 -11.00 -7.22 -7.49
C LEU A 2 -12.35 -7.45 -6.81
N GLU A 3 -12.41 -7.16 -5.51
CA GLU A 3 -13.61 -7.21 -4.69
C GLU A 3 -13.86 -5.84 -4.06
N SER A 4 -15.09 -5.33 -4.15
CA SER A 4 -15.45 -4.05 -3.52
C SER A 4 -15.70 -4.27 -2.03
N LEU A 5 -14.79 -3.78 -1.19
CA LEU A 5 -14.95 -3.83 0.27
C LEU A 5 -15.83 -2.70 0.80
N LYS A 6 -15.75 -1.51 0.20
CA LYS A 6 -16.49 -0.32 0.62
C LYS A 6 -16.66 0.66 -0.54
N LEU A 7 -17.89 1.10 -0.76
CA LEU A 7 -18.21 2.19 -1.70
C LEU A 7 -18.18 3.54 -0.97
N GLY A 8 -17.72 4.59 -1.64
CA GLY A 8 -17.72 5.94 -1.10
C GLY A 8 -16.74 6.88 -1.80
N ASN A 9 -16.79 8.16 -1.42
CA ASN A 9 -15.77 9.14 -1.77
C ASN A 9 -14.68 9.14 -0.69
N PHE A 10 -13.45 8.81 -1.09
CA PHE A 10 -12.31 8.69 -0.18
C PHE A 10 -11.24 9.77 -0.39
N ARG A 11 -11.49 10.81 -1.20
CA ARG A 11 -10.47 11.82 -1.54
C ARG A 11 -9.87 12.52 -0.32
N ALA A 12 -10.70 12.93 0.63
CA ALA A 12 -10.21 13.57 1.85
C ALA A 12 -9.36 12.61 2.70
N GLN A 13 -9.77 11.35 2.80
CA GLN A 13 -9.03 10.32 3.54
C GLN A 13 -7.73 9.95 2.84
N ALA A 14 -7.73 9.86 1.51
CA ALA A 14 -6.54 9.61 0.69
C ALA A 14 -5.53 10.74 0.87
N GLY A 15 -5.96 12.01 0.79
CA GLY A 15 -5.13 13.17 1.09
C GLY A 15 -4.50 13.08 2.48
N HIS A 16 -5.31 12.79 3.50
CA HIS A 16 -4.81 12.64 4.88
C HIS A 16 -3.77 11.51 5.03
N LEU A 17 -4.04 10.33 4.45
CA LEU A 17 -3.10 9.20 4.45
C LEU A 17 -1.81 9.50 3.66
N GLY A 18 -1.91 10.34 2.63
CA GLY A 18 -0.81 10.91 1.88
C GLY A 18 -0.05 12.02 2.62
N LEU A 19 -0.22 12.16 3.94
CA LEU A 19 0.37 13.22 4.77
C LEU A 19 -0.12 14.62 4.34
N ASP A 20 -1.43 14.72 4.14
CA ASP A 20 -2.17 15.93 3.72
C ASP A 20 -1.70 16.50 2.36
N GLN A 21 -1.17 15.64 1.48
CA GLN A 21 -0.75 16.01 0.13
C GLN A 21 -1.91 15.96 -0.87
N GLU A 22 -2.02 17.00 -1.69
CA GLU A 22 -3.01 17.09 -2.79
C GLU A 22 -2.86 15.95 -3.79
N LEU A 23 -1.63 15.47 -4.03
CA LEU A 23 -1.34 14.35 -4.94
C LEU A 23 -2.20 13.11 -4.65
N ALA A 24 -2.35 12.75 -3.38
CA ALA A 24 -3.16 11.59 -2.98
C ALA A 24 -4.66 11.91 -3.00
N ALA A 25 -5.06 13.14 -2.66
CA ALA A 25 -6.47 13.54 -2.70
C ALA A 25 -7.04 13.58 -4.13
N ASP A 26 -6.22 13.99 -5.10
CA ASP A 26 -6.61 14.22 -6.49
C ASP A 26 -6.38 13.02 -7.39
N ALA A 27 -5.65 12.00 -6.92
CA ALA A 27 -5.41 10.78 -7.65
C ALA A 27 -6.71 10.14 -8.18
N ALA A 28 -6.62 9.50 -9.36
CA ALA A 28 -7.71 8.68 -9.88
C ALA A 28 -7.82 7.36 -9.10
N VAL A 29 -6.68 6.82 -8.68
CA VAL A 29 -6.55 5.57 -7.91
C VAL A 29 -5.31 5.66 -7.01
N ASP A 30 -5.47 5.33 -5.73
CA ASP A 30 -4.37 5.06 -4.81
C ASP A 30 -4.21 3.56 -4.59
N ILE A 31 -3.00 3.03 -4.76
CA ILE A 31 -2.69 1.61 -4.61
C ILE A 31 -1.82 1.40 -3.38
N PHE A 32 -2.32 0.60 -2.43
CA PHE A 32 -1.61 0.27 -1.20
C PHE A 32 -1.11 -1.18 -1.25
N PHE A 33 0.22 -1.35 -1.24
CA PHE A 33 0.83 -2.67 -1.07
C PHE A 33 0.94 -3.01 0.41
N LEU A 34 0.30 -4.11 0.82
CA LEU A 34 0.26 -4.56 2.20
C LEU A 34 0.91 -5.95 2.33
N ALA A 35 1.56 -6.19 3.47
CA ALA A 35 2.16 -7.48 3.82
C ALA A 35 1.89 -7.81 5.29
N ASP A 36 1.49 -9.05 5.60
CA ASP A 36 1.38 -9.50 6.99
C ASP A 36 2.78 -9.79 7.55
N LEU A 37 3.28 -8.88 8.38
CA LEU A 37 4.63 -8.96 8.91
C LEU A 37 4.83 -10.14 9.87
N ARG A 38 3.79 -10.63 10.56
CA ARG A 38 3.95 -11.70 11.56
C ARG A 38 4.52 -12.99 10.96
N PRO A 39 3.89 -13.62 9.95
CA PRO A 39 4.44 -14.83 9.33
C PRO A 39 5.77 -14.56 8.60
N ILE A 40 5.94 -13.36 8.04
CA ILE A 40 7.14 -12.98 7.27
C ILE A 40 8.35 -12.87 8.19
N LEU A 41 8.21 -12.18 9.32
CA LEU A 41 9.28 -12.05 10.31
C LEU A 41 9.53 -13.38 11.03
N GLN A 42 8.51 -14.20 11.25
CA GLN A 42 8.69 -15.55 11.78
C GLN A 42 9.54 -16.43 10.84
N ARG A 43 9.35 -16.29 9.52
CA ARG A 43 10.06 -17.12 8.52
C ARG A 43 11.45 -16.58 8.17
N PHE A 44 11.61 -15.27 8.03
CA PHE A 44 12.80 -14.64 7.47
C PHE A 44 13.56 -13.74 8.46
N GLY A 45 13.08 -13.64 9.70
CA GLY A 45 13.57 -12.69 10.70
C GLY A 45 13.46 -11.24 10.21
N ASN A 46 14.29 -10.36 10.76
CA ASN A 46 14.30 -8.93 10.41
C ASN A 46 14.63 -8.65 8.92
N ARG A 47 15.19 -9.62 8.19
CA ARG A 47 15.44 -9.49 6.74
C ARG A 47 14.14 -9.53 5.94
N GLY A 48 13.09 -10.17 6.46
CA GLY A 48 11.77 -10.23 5.83
C GLY A 48 11.19 -8.84 5.58
N TYR A 49 11.43 -7.89 6.48
CA TYR A 49 10.98 -6.50 6.30
C TYR A 49 11.57 -5.83 5.05
N ARG A 50 12.86 -6.02 4.80
CA ARG A 50 13.51 -5.47 3.60
C ARG A 50 13.04 -6.17 2.33
N ALA A 51 12.81 -7.48 2.42
CA ALA A 51 12.33 -8.26 1.28
C ALA A 51 10.96 -7.79 0.80
N VAL A 52 10.00 -7.58 1.71
CA VAL A 52 8.66 -7.10 1.32
C VAL A 52 8.67 -5.67 0.81
N GLN A 53 9.55 -4.81 1.34
CA GLN A 53 9.72 -3.45 0.80
C GLN A 53 10.28 -3.47 -0.63
N LEU A 54 11.27 -4.33 -0.89
CA LEU A 54 11.81 -4.50 -2.24
C LEU A 54 10.76 -5.05 -3.20
N GLU A 55 9.99 -6.06 -2.77
CA GLU A 55 8.91 -6.64 -3.57
C GLU A 55 7.84 -5.61 -3.91
N ALA A 56 7.38 -4.82 -2.93
CA ALA A 56 6.44 -3.73 -3.16
C ALA A 56 6.97 -2.70 -4.17
N GLY A 57 8.26 -2.33 -4.08
CA GLY A 57 8.90 -1.43 -5.04
C GLY A 57 8.98 -2.00 -6.46
N VAL A 58 9.28 -3.30 -6.60
CA VAL A 58 9.32 -3.98 -7.90
C VAL A 58 7.93 -4.07 -8.53
N ILE A 59 6.89 -4.34 -7.73
CA ILE A 59 5.51 -4.37 -8.24
C ILE A 59 5.07 -2.95 -8.62
N GLY A 60 5.31 -1.96 -7.76
CA GLY A 60 4.98 -0.56 -8.01
C GLY A 60 5.64 0.00 -9.26
N GLY A 61 6.90 -0.38 -9.55
CA GLY A 61 7.59 0.05 -10.77
C GLY A 61 7.10 -0.60 -12.07
N LYS A 62 6.20 -1.59 -12.00
CA LYS A 62 5.58 -2.25 -13.17
C LYS A 62 4.15 -1.79 -13.42
N LEU A 63 3.57 -1.01 -12.51
CA LEU A 63 2.26 -0.39 -12.68
C LEU A 63 2.38 0.85 -13.57
#